data_AF-A0A3D3F0A0-F1
#
_entry.id   AF-A0A3D3F0A0-F1
#
_cell.length_a   1.000
_cell.length_b   1.000
_cell.length_c   1.000
_cell.angle_alpha   90.00
_cell.angle_beta   90.00
_cell.angle_gamma   90.00
#
_symmetry.space_group_name_H-M   'P 1'
#
loop_
_entity.id
_entity.type
_entity.pdbx_description
1 polymer ?
#
loop_
_entity_poly.entity_id
_entity_poly.type
_entity_poly.pdbx_seq_one_letter_code
_entity_poly.pdbx_strand_id
1 'polypeptide(L)'
;MTNTSRNTLVLSSLLVVSGLIGFLMLRSAKLDLDEKKSANKEISKEIANFSKLVSNRNELESEHAKYQAMAGSNAKVLFNSDTSIITYDYLLKVLKWLGRDIEYDFGMSDKSEGNYNEYVISGLCHYMDLVRFTRQIEYQRPLLTIEDISISSESARSDTVNFSMMFRTHFKEPGLSPDEIGYRSIQKPVQAFDLFRARYTEEIQGYDEDPRLVNLDDNTLIAISEKRAFLRDNRGIIRILKEGDRVLWGRLYKIDSREQMAVFKINKYGFEENQILQLNKED
;
A
#
# COMPACT_ATOMS: atom_id res chain seq x y z
N MET A 1 38.45 53.31 99.55
CA MET A 1 37.77 52.97 98.28
C MET A 1 36.99 51.69 98.49
N THR A 2 35.69 51.71 98.23
CA THR A 2 34.69 50.73 98.67
C THR A 2 34.76 49.41 97.87
N ASN A 3 34.60 48.27 98.55
CA ASN A 3 34.53 46.93 97.96
C ASN A 3 33.47 46.81 96.83
N THR A 4 32.45 47.68 96.85
CA THR A 4 31.43 47.82 95.81
C THR A 4 32.05 48.17 94.45
N SER A 5 33.01 49.10 94.39
CA SER A 5 33.63 49.56 93.14
C SER A 5 34.43 48.45 92.44
N ARG A 6 35.11 47.59 93.21
CA ARG A 6 35.85 46.43 92.68
C ARG A 6 34.91 45.34 92.16
N ASN A 7 33.85 45.02 92.90
CA ASN A 7 32.87 44.02 92.44
C ASN A 7 32.09 44.49 91.20
N THR A 8 31.72 45.78 91.11
CA THR A 8 31.05 46.32 89.91
C THR A 8 31.98 46.32 88.69
N LEU A 9 33.28 46.56 88.87
CA LEU A 9 34.26 46.53 87.78
C LEU A 9 34.53 45.11 87.28
N VAL A 10 34.62 44.14 88.20
CA VAL A 10 34.72 42.71 87.83
C VAL A 10 33.44 42.25 87.12
N LEU A 11 32.26 42.59 87.62
CA LEU A 11 30.99 42.20 87.00
C LEU A 11 30.79 42.85 85.62
N SER A 12 31.17 44.13 85.47
CA SER A 12 31.14 44.83 84.18
C SER A 12 32.12 44.21 83.17
N SER A 13 33.33 43.84 83.60
CA SER A 13 34.28 43.14 82.73
C SER A 13 33.76 41.76 82.30
N LEU A 14 33.12 41.02 83.21
CA LEU A 14 32.55 39.71 82.93
C LEU A 14 31.38 39.82 81.94
N LEU A 15 30.55 40.85 82.07
CA LEU A 15 29.43 41.12 81.17
C LEU A 15 29.91 41.47 79.75
N VAL A 16 30.97 42.27 79.64
CA VAL A 16 31.57 42.62 78.33
C VAL A 16 32.18 41.39 77.66
N VAL A 17 32.89 40.54 78.43
CA VAL A 17 33.46 39.29 77.91
C VAL A 17 32.37 38.31 77.50
N SER A 18 31.32 38.13 78.30
CA SER A 18 30.17 37.29 77.98
C SER A 18 29.42 37.78 76.72
N GLY A 19 29.22 39.09 76.59
CA GLY A 19 28.61 39.70 75.41
C GLY A 19 29.43 39.52 74.14
N LEU A 20 30.77 39.65 74.23
CA LEU A 20 31.68 39.39 73.13
C LEU A 20 31.66 37.92 72.68
N ILE A 21 31.67 36.97 73.62
CA ILE A 21 31.60 35.53 73.32
C ILE A 21 30.25 35.20 72.66
N GLY A 22 29.13 35.71 73.19
CA GLY A 22 27.80 35.52 72.62
C GLY A 22 27.69 36.10 71.21
N PHE A 23 28.26 37.29 70.97
CA PHE A 23 28.28 37.92 69.66
C PHE A 23 29.12 37.13 68.64
N LEU A 24 30.28 36.60 69.06
CA LEU A 24 31.13 35.76 68.21
C LEU A 24 30.44 34.45 67.84
N MET A 25 29.77 33.78 68.79
CA MET A 25 28.99 32.57 68.53
C MET A 25 27.79 32.82 67.60
N LEU A 26 27.06 33.93 67.78
CA LEU A 26 25.94 34.28 66.91
C LEU A 26 26.42 34.58 65.48
N ARG A 27 27.57 35.23 65.33
CA ARG A 27 28.15 35.53 64.02
C ARG A 27 28.62 34.24 63.33
N SER A 28 29.29 33.33 64.04
CA SER A 28 29.71 32.05 63.46
C SER A 28 28.52 31.17 63.08
N ALA A 29 27.49 31.11 63.94
CA ALA A 29 26.26 30.37 63.65
C ALA A 29 25.52 30.94 62.43
N LYS A 30 25.50 32.26 62.24
CA LYS A 30 24.87 32.90 61.08
C LYS A 30 25.63 32.61 59.79
N LEU A 31 26.96 32.62 59.83
CA LEU A 31 27.81 32.26 58.68
C LEU A 31 27.60 30.80 58.26
N ASP A 32 27.61 29.88 59.23
CA ASP A 32 27.37 28.45 58.97
C ASP A 32 25.93 28.19 58.44
N LEU A 33 24.96 28.97 58.91
CA LEU A 33 23.57 28.88 58.44
C LEU A 33 23.40 29.43 57.02
N ASP A 34 24.07 30.53 56.68
CA ASP A 34 24.07 31.09 55.32
C ASP A 34 24.79 30.15 54.33
N GLU A 35 25.91 29.54 54.74
CA GLU A 35 26.64 28.54 53.95
C GLU A 35 25.77 27.29 53.69
N LYS A 36 25.14 26.73 54.73
CA LYS A 36 24.21 25.60 54.58
C LYS A 36 22.98 25.96 53.76
N LYS A 37 22.52 27.21 53.81
CA LYS A 37 21.39 27.69 53.01
C LYS A 37 21.78 27.84 51.54
N SER A 38 22.99 28.31 51.23
CA SER A 38 23.51 28.31 49.86
C SER A 38 23.69 26.90 49.32
N ALA A 39 24.27 25.99 50.10
CA ALA A 39 24.45 24.59 49.72
C ALA A 39 23.10 23.91 49.45
N ASN A 40 22.09 24.09 50.30
CA ASN A 40 20.75 23.57 50.06
C ASN A 40 20.11 24.15 48.79
N LYS A 41 20.33 25.43 48.49
CA LYS A 41 19.82 26.06 47.28
C LYS A 41 20.49 25.50 46.03
N GLU A 42 21.79 25.22 46.09
CA GLU A 42 22.54 24.61 45.00
C GLU A 42 22.11 23.16 44.76
N ILE A 43 22.02 22.36 45.82
CA ILE A 43 21.50 20.99 45.78
C ILE A 43 20.07 20.96 45.21
N SER A 44 19.20 21.90 45.62
CA SER A 44 17.83 21.98 45.08
C SER A 44 17.78 22.29 43.58
N LYS A 45 18.73 23.07 43.06
CA LYS A 45 18.85 23.35 41.62
C LYS A 45 19.37 22.13 40.87
N GLU A 46 20.34 21.41 41.43
CA GLU A 46 20.83 20.15 40.84
C GLU A 46 19.73 19.11 40.77
N ILE A 47 18.95 18.93 41.85
CA ILE A 47 17.79 18.03 41.87
C ILE A 47 16.77 18.42 40.79
N ALA A 48 16.49 19.72 40.61
CA ALA A 48 15.57 20.19 39.57
C ALA A 48 16.10 19.98 38.14
N ASN A 49 17.42 20.04 37.93
CA ASN A 49 18.04 19.73 36.65
C ASN A 49 18.03 18.21 36.38
N PHE A 50 18.34 17.40 37.40
CA PHE A 50 18.24 15.95 37.33
C PHE A 50 16.80 15.50 37.05
N SER A 51 15.79 16.11 37.69
CA SER A 51 14.39 15.75 37.45
C SER A 51 13.95 16.05 36.02
N LYS A 52 14.45 17.13 35.40
CA LYS A 52 14.20 17.44 33.97
C LYS A 52 14.88 16.46 33.03
N LEU A 53 16.10 16.03 33.33
CA LEU A 53 16.80 15.01 32.54
C LEU A 53 16.10 13.65 32.62
N VAL A 54 15.59 13.29 33.81
CA VAL A 54 14.84 12.05 34.04
C VAL A 54 13.47 12.08 33.36
N SER A 55 12.74 13.22 33.39
CA SER A 55 11.45 13.33 32.68
C SER A 55 11.62 13.17 31.18
N ASN A 56 12.64 13.80 30.59
CA ASN A 56 12.93 13.67 29.16
C ASN A 56 13.35 12.24 28.80
N ARG A 57 14.07 11.55 29.69
CA ARG A 57 14.46 10.16 29.49
C ARG A 57 13.24 9.23 29.39
N ASN A 58 12.27 9.36 30.29
CA ASN A 58 11.07 8.52 30.29
C ASN A 58 10.22 8.75 29.03
N GLU A 59 10.11 10.01 28.57
CA GLU A 59 9.45 10.34 27.31
C GLU A 59 10.18 9.71 26.12
N LEU A 60 11.51 9.84 26.05
CA LEU A 60 12.32 9.19 25.01
C LEU A 60 12.22 7.67 25.04
N GLU A 61 12.24 7.04 26.22
CA GLU A 61 12.09 5.58 26.36
C GLU A 61 10.70 5.11 25.91
N SER A 62 9.65 5.87 26.23
CA SER A 62 8.28 5.60 25.77
C SER A 62 8.15 5.77 24.26
N GLU A 63 8.72 6.83 23.70
CA GLU A 63 8.75 7.10 22.26
C GLU A 63 9.55 6.01 21.52
N HIS A 64 10.71 5.62 22.05
CA HIS A 64 11.51 4.51 21.54
C HIS A 64 10.74 3.18 21.59
N ALA A 65 10.11 2.86 22.71
CA ALA A 65 9.28 1.65 22.83
C ALA A 65 8.10 1.67 21.85
N LYS A 66 7.48 2.83 21.64
CA LYS A 66 6.42 3.01 20.65
C LYS A 66 6.94 2.81 19.23
N TYR A 67 8.08 3.40 18.87
CA TYR A 67 8.70 3.19 17.56
C TYR A 67 9.17 1.75 17.36
N GLN A 68 9.65 1.09 18.40
CA GLN A 68 10.04 -0.32 18.37
C GLN A 68 8.82 -1.24 18.20
N ALA A 69 7.70 -0.94 18.84
CA ALA A 69 6.43 -1.65 18.64
C ALA A 69 5.84 -1.39 17.25
N MET A 70 5.89 -0.15 16.77
CA MET A 70 5.47 0.22 15.41
C MET A 70 6.35 -0.44 14.34
N ALA A 71 7.66 -0.46 14.54
CA ALA A 71 8.60 -1.19 13.70
C ALA A 71 8.31 -2.70 13.75
N GLY A 72 8.11 -3.30 14.92
CA GLY A 72 7.78 -4.72 15.05
C GLY A 72 6.49 -5.13 14.30
N SER A 73 5.50 -4.22 14.23
CA SER A 73 4.22 -4.47 13.55
C SER A 73 4.26 -4.29 12.02
N ASN A 74 5.17 -3.46 11.49
CA ASN A 74 5.17 -3.06 10.08
C ASN A 74 6.47 -3.34 9.32
N ALA A 75 7.56 -3.63 10.02
CA ALA A 75 8.87 -3.83 9.41
C ALA A 75 8.95 -5.13 8.64
N LYS A 76 9.73 -5.08 7.57
CA LYS A 76 10.23 -6.26 6.89
C LYS A 76 11.11 -7.06 7.85
N VAL A 77 10.98 -8.38 7.82
CA VAL A 77 11.75 -9.31 8.64
C VAL A 77 12.63 -10.17 7.74
N LEU A 78 13.83 -10.50 8.21
CA LEU A 78 14.72 -11.43 7.53
C LEU A 78 14.40 -12.85 7.96
N PHE A 79 14.60 -13.82 7.07
CA PHE A 79 14.64 -15.22 7.49
C PHE A 79 15.86 -15.47 8.37
N ASN A 80 15.73 -16.42 9.31
CA ASN A 80 16.85 -16.89 10.12
C ASN A 80 17.91 -17.61 9.25
N SER A 81 17.46 -18.42 8.31
CA SER A 81 18.26 -19.09 7.30
C SER A 81 17.43 -19.26 6.03
N ASP A 82 18.10 -19.52 4.92
CA ASP A 82 17.40 -19.74 3.66
C ASP A 82 17.97 -20.93 2.88
N THR A 83 17.05 -21.73 2.37
CA THR A 83 17.30 -22.85 1.48
C THR A 83 16.16 -22.92 0.46
N SER A 84 16.40 -23.56 -0.68
CA SER A 84 15.37 -23.72 -1.73
C SER A 84 14.06 -24.30 -1.19
N ILE A 85 14.13 -25.20 -0.20
CA ILE A 85 12.96 -25.82 0.44
C ILE A 85 12.19 -24.80 1.29
N ILE A 86 12.90 -24.03 2.11
CA ILE A 86 12.33 -22.98 2.96
C ILE A 86 11.60 -21.93 2.12
N THR A 87 12.27 -21.42 1.09
CA THR A 87 11.69 -20.41 0.21
C THR A 87 10.49 -20.98 -0.56
N TYR A 88 10.59 -22.21 -1.07
CA TYR A 88 9.48 -22.85 -1.75
C TYR A 88 8.26 -23.06 -0.84
N ASP A 89 8.44 -23.56 0.38
CA ASP A 89 7.37 -23.68 1.38
C ASP A 89 6.71 -22.32 1.69
N TYR A 90 7.53 -21.27 1.81
CA TYR A 90 7.02 -19.93 2.00
C TYR A 90 6.19 -19.44 0.80
N LEU A 91 6.61 -19.69 -0.43
CA LEU A 91 5.81 -19.35 -1.62
C LEU A 91 4.47 -20.11 -1.64
N LEU A 92 4.44 -21.38 -1.23
CA LEU A 92 3.20 -22.15 -1.10
C LEU A 92 2.26 -21.54 -0.03
N LYS A 93 2.81 -21.07 1.10
CA LYS A 93 2.03 -20.32 2.11
C LYS A 93 1.45 -19.04 1.52
N VAL A 94 2.22 -18.32 0.70
CA VAL A 94 1.75 -17.11 0.00
C VAL A 94 0.60 -17.43 -0.97
N LEU A 95 0.68 -18.51 -1.74
CA LEU A 95 -0.41 -18.96 -2.61
C LEU A 95 -1.66 -19.33 -1.80
N LYS A 96 -1.49 -20.03 -0.68
CA LYS A 96 -2.59 -20.36 0.23
C LYS A 96 -3.28 -19.11 0.78
N TRP A 97 -2.53 -18.07 1.13
CA TRP A 97 -3.10 -16.78 1.56
C TRP A 97 -3.81 -16.05 0.43
N LEU A 98 -3.34 -16.20 -0.81
CA LEU A 98 -4.00 -15.64 -2.00
C LEU A 98 -5.31 -16.38 -2.33
N GLY A 99 -5.42 -17.66 -1.96
CA GLY A 99 -6.57 -18.50 -2.30
C GLY A 99 -6.64 -18.82 -3.80
N ARG A 100 -5.47 -18.91 -4.44
CA ARG A 100 -5.28 -19.17 -5.87
C ARG A 100 -4.15 -20.17 -6.05
N ASP A 101 -4.31 -21.03 -7.03
CA ASP A 101 -3.27 -21.96 -7.46
C ASP A 101 -2.62 -21.37 -8.71
N ILE A 102 -1.33 -21.05 -8.60
CA ILE A 102 -0.49 -20.61 -9.71
C ILE A 102 0.52 -21.72 -9.95
N GLU A 103 0.48 -22.33 -11.12
CA GLU A 103 1.44 -23.34 -11.52
C GLU A 103 2.73 -22.64 -11.99
N TYR A 104 3.85 -22.97 -11.37
CA TYR A 104 5.15 -22.45 -11.74
C TYR A 104 6.27 -23.47 -11.51
N ASP A 105 7.28 -23.40 -12.35
CA ASP A 105 8.58 -24.00 -12.14
C ASP A 105 9.40 -23.13 -11.18
N PHE A 106 10.14 -23.76 -10.28
CA PHE A 106 10.98 -23.08 -9.28
C PHE A 106 12.43 -23.54 -9.42
N GLY A 107 13.34 -22.58 -9.57
CA GLY A 107 14.77 -22.81 -9.67
C GLY A 107 15.57 -21.88 -8.79
N MET A 108 16.71 -22.37 -8.28
CA MET A 108 17.72 -21.54 -7.62
C MET A 108 18.73 -21.07 -8.66
N SER A 109 19.06 -19.77 -8.66
CA SER A 109 20.13 -19.19 -9.46
C SER A 109 21.49 -19.51 -8.82
N ASP A 110 22.54 -19.64 -9.62
CA ASP A 110 23.91 -19.90 -9.13
C ASP A 110 24.49 -18.73 -8.31
N LYS A 111 23.81 -17.58 -8.29
CA LYS A 111 24.20 -16.41 -7.51
C LYS A 111 23.64 -16.51 -6.08
N SER A 112 24.51 -16.92 -5.16
CA SER A 112 24.32 -16.68 -3.72
C SER A 112 25.48 -15.85 -3.19
N GLU A 113 25.16 -14.76 -2.51
CA GLU A 113 26.13 -14.05 -1.67
C GLU A 113 25.70 -14.26 -0.22
N GLY A 114 26.63 -14.21 0.73
CA GLY A 114 26.42 -14.73 2.10
C GLY A 114 25.22 -14.21 2.92
N ASN A 115 24.43 -13.26 2.40
CA ASN A 115 23.23 -12.72 3.03
C ASN A 115 21.94 -12.84 2.16
N TYR A 116 22.02 -13.39 0.94
CA TYR A 116 20.85 -13.62 0.11
C TYR A 116 21.01 -14.80 -0.85
N ASN A 117 19.90 -15.46 -1.17
CA ASN A 117 19.83 -16.39 -2.31
C ASN A 117 18.95 -15.80 -3.41
N GLU A 118 19.29 -16.10 -4.66
CA GLU A 118 18.51 -15.69 -5.83
C GLU A 118 17.74 -16.88 -6.39
N TYR A 119 16.46 -16.66 -6.67
CA TYR A 119 15.53 -17.66 -7.17
C TYR A 119 14.81 -17.15 -8.41
N VAL A 120 14.45 -18.08 -9.27
CA VAL A 120 13.67 -17.83 -10.48
C VAL A 120 12.42 -18.69 -10.42
N ILE A 121 11.29 -18.06 -10.71
CA ILE A 121 10.02 -18.75 -10.94
C ILE A 121 9.52 -18.43 -12.35
N SER A 122 8.98 -19.43 -13.03
CA SER A 122 8.38 -19.26 -14.35
C SER A 122 7.16 -20.12 -14.53
N GLY A 123 6.14 -19.61 -15.20
CA GLY A 123 4.90 -20.36 -15.40
C GLY A 123 3.87 -19.61 -16.22
N LEU A 124 2.68 -20.18 -16.28
CA LEU A 124 1.52 -19.63 -16.97
C LEU A 124 0.42 -19.32 -15.95
N CYS A 125 -0.09 -18.09 -15.93
CA CYS A 125 -1.22 -17.74 -15.07
C CYS A 125 -1.99 -16.53 -15.58
N HIS A 126 -3.15 -16.25 -14.97
CA HIS A 126 -3.88 -15.03 -15.26
C HIS A 126 -3.09 -13.80 -14.82
N TYR A 127 -3.08 -12.75 -15.65
CA TYR A 127 -2.34 -11.52 -15.37
C TYR A 127 -2.70 -10.92 -14.00
N MET A 128 -3.98 -10.95 -13.62
CA MET A 128 -4.43 -10.46 -12.31
C MET A 128 -3.99 -11.29 -11.13
N ASP A 129 -3.86 -12.61 -11.30
CA ASP A 129 -3.34 -13.46 -10.24
C ASP A 129 -1.83 -13.24 -10.08
N LEU A 130 -1.07 -13.06 -11.18
CA LEU A 130 0.35 -12.69 -11.15
C LEU A 130 0.59 -11.36 -10.41
N VAL A 131 -0.18 -10.32 -10.74
CA VAL A 131 -0.05 -9.01 -10.08
C VAL A 131 -0.34 -9.12 -8.58
N ARG A 132 -1.38 -9.89 -8.21
CA ARG A 132 -1.69 -10.12 -6.79
C ARG A 132 -0.59 -10.93 -6.10
N PHE A 133 -0.04 -11.94 -6.77
CA PHE A 133 1.02 -12.78 -6.24
C PHE A 133 2.32 -12.01 -6.02
N THR A 134 2.79 -11.28 -7.03
CA THR A 134 3.92 -10.33 -6.96
C THR A 134 3.77 -9.39 -5.76
N ARG A 135 2.54 -8.90 -5.56
CA ARG A 135 2.22 -8.00 -4.45
C ARG A 135 2.24 -8.68 -3.08
N GLN A 136 1.82 -9.94 -2.99
CA GLN A 136 1.95 -10.69 -1.73
C GLN A 136 3.43 -10.85 -1.40
N ILE A 137 4.27 -11.27 -2.35
CA ILE A 137 5.72 -11.40 -2.14
C ILE A 137 6.32 -10.08 -1.61
N GLU A 138 5.98 -8.95 -2.24
CA GLU A 138 6.55 -7.64 -1.91
C GLU A 138 6.03 -7.03 -0.60
N TYR A 139 4.76 -7.25 -0.22
CA TYR A 139 4.15 -6.57 0.95
C TYR A 139 4.02 -7.43 2.21
N GLN A 140 4.22 -8.74 2.10
CA GLN A 140 4.26 -9.60 3.28
C GLN A 140 5.48 -9.29 4.16
N ARG A 141 5.47 -9.80 5.39
CA ARG A 141 6.50 -9.47 6.40
C ARG A 141 7.91 -9.84 5.93
N PRO A 142 8.18 -11.00 5.32
CA PRO A 142 9.53 -11.36 4.92
C PRO A 142 10.12 -10.42 3.87
N LEU A 143 11.42 -10.17 3.97
CA LEU A 143 12.16 -9.37 3.00
C LEU A 143 12.54 -10.25 1.80
N LEU A 144 11.62 -10.30 0.84
CA LEU A 144 11.89 -10.76 -0.51
C LEU A 144 11.92 -9.52 -1.41
N THR A 145 12.93 -9.44 -2.28
CA THR A 145 13.04 -8.37 -3.28
C THR A 145 12.88 -8.95 -4.67
N ILE A 146 12.00 -8.38 -5.46
CA ILE A 146 11.82 -8.79 -6.85
C ILE A 146 12.79 -7.97 -7.71
N GLU A 147 13.68 -8.65 -8.40
CA GLU A 147 14.78 -8.02 -9.16
C GLU A 147 14.39 -7.84 -10.63
N ASP A 148 13.71 -8.82 -11.20
CA ASP A 148 13.27 -8.80 -12.59
C ASP A 148 11.93 -9.53 -12.77
N ILE A 149 11.10 -9.02 -13.69
CA ILE A 149 9.85 -9.66 -14.11
C ILE A 149 9.73 -9.50 -15.62
N SER A 150 9.75 -10.63 -16.31
CA SER A 150 9.39 -10.72 -17.73
C SER A 150 7.99 -11.29 -17.86
N ILE A 151 7.14 -10.62 -18.63
CA ILE A 151 5.76 -11.04 -18.88
C ILE A 151 5.53 -11.04 -20.39
N SER A 152 5.02 -12.14 -20.92
CA SER A 152 4.65 -12.27 -22.32
C SER A 152 3.24 -12.84 -22.45
N SER A 153 2.52 -12.38 -23.48
CA SER A 153 1.22 -12.93 -23.83
C SER A 153 1.44 -14.21 -24.62
N GLU A 154 0.74 -15.28 -24.24
CA GLU A 154 0.69 -16.49 -25.07
C GLU A 154 -0.24 -16.29 -26.27
N SER A 155 -1.35 -15.59 -26.06
CA SER A 155 -2.28 -15.19 -27.12
C SER A 155 -3.00 -13.90 -26.73
N ALA A 156 -3.27 -13.03 -27.71
CA ALA A 156 -4.02 -11.79 -27.50
C ALA A 156 -5.47 -12.02 -27.03
N ARG A 157 -5.95 -13.27 -27.03
CA ARG A 157 -7.33 -13.65 -26.76
C ARG A 157 -7.57 -14.05 -25.30
N SER A 158 -6.52 -14.43 -24.57
CA SER A 158 -6.62 -14.91 -23.19
C SER A 158 -6.02 -13.90 -22.22
N ASP A 159 -6.62 -13.78 -21.04
CA ASP A 159 -6.06 -13.03 -19.90
C ASP A 159 -4.87 -13.78 -19.25
N THR A 160 -4.43 -14.89 -19.85
CA THR A 160 -3.28 -15.68 -19.42
C THR A 160 -1.98 -15.13 -19.99
N VAL A 161 -0.97 -15.08 -19.13
CA VAL A 161 0.37 -14.59 -19.44
C VAL A 161 1.40 -15.62 -19.01
N ASN A 162 2.40 -15.80 -19.86
CA ASN A 162 3.63 -16.44 -19.47
C ASN A 162 4.45 -15.44 -18.67
N PHE A 163 5.00 -15.88 -17.54
CA PHE A 163 5.83 -15.03 -16.71
C PHE A 163 7.13 -15.73 -16.33
N SER A 164 8.15 -14.91 -16.13
CA SER A 164 9.38 -15.30 -15.46
C SER A 164 9.74 -14.19 -14.49
N MET A 165 9.93 -14.53 -13.21
CA MET A 165 10.26 -13.59 -12.15
C MET A 165 11.50 -14.07 -11.43
N MET A 166 12.46 -13.16 -11.29
CA MET A 166 13.66 -13.35 -10.48
C MET A 166 13.51 -12.55 -9.18
N PHE A 167 13.70 -13.21 -8.05
CA PHE A 167 13.62 -12.58 -6.74
C PHE A 167 14.73 -13.07 -5.82
N ARG A 168 15.03 -12.26 -4.81
CA ARG A 168 16.02 -12.56 -3.77
C ARG A 168 15.36 -12.67 -2.42
N THR A 169 15.86 -13.61 -1.64
CA THR A 169 15.46 -13.87 -0.27
C THR A 169 16.61 -13.47 0.64
N HIS A 170 16.36 -12.51 1.52
CA HIS A 170 17.39 -12.00 2.42
C HIS A 170 17.29 -12.71 3.78
N PHE A 171 18.42 -13.18 4.28
CA PHE A 171 18.49 -13.93 5.53
C PHE A 171 19.67 -13.47 6.39
N LYS A 172 19.50 -13.55 7.71
CA LYS A 172 20.54 -13.22 8.69
C LYS A 172 20.18 -13.79 10.06
N GLU A 173 21.18 -14.21 10.83
CA GLU A 173 21.02 -14.55 12.24
C GLU A 173 21.26 -13.33 13.15
N PRO A 174 20.37 -13.02 14.10
CA PRO A 174 19.07 -13.67 14.36
C PRO A 174 17.97 -13.18 13.39
N GLY A 175 17.16 -14.12 12.88
CA GLY A 175 16.00 -13.87 12.01
C GLY A 175 14.79 -14.68 12.44
N LEU A 176 13.69 -14.66 11.68
CA LEU A 176 12.48 -15.44 11.96
C LEU A 176 12.41 -16.72 11.13
N SER A 177 11.82 -17.76 11.70
CA SER A 177 11.48 -18.98 10.96
C SER A 177 10.26 -18.73 10.04
N PRO A 178 10.19 -19.36 8.85
CA PRO A 178 9.03 -19.30 7.95
C PRO A 178 7.69 -19.66 8.60
N ASP A 179 7.69 -20.45 9.68
CA ASP A 179 6.47 -20.86 10.39
C ASP A 179 5.95 -19.80 11.36
N GLU A 180 6.83 -18.92 11.84
CA GLU A 180 6.48 -17.82 12.76
C GLU A 180 5.88 -16.63 12.00
N ILE A 181 5.96 -16.67 10.67
CA ILE A 181 5.50 -15.59 9.79
C ILE A 181 4.02 -15.82 9.46
N GLY A 182 3.17 -15.09 10.18
CA GLY A 182 1.74 -14.99 9.87
C GLY A 182 1.42 -14.04 8.71
N TYR A 183 0.23 -14.24 8.12
CA TYR A 183 -0.33 -13.38 7.09
C TYR A 183 -0.52 -11.94 7.60
N ARG A 184 -0.12 -10.98 6.77
CA ARG A 184 -0.41 -9.55 6.97
C ARG A 184 -1.44 -9.06 5.97
N SER A 185 -2.47 -8.38 6.48
CA SER A 185 -3.45 -7.70 5.62
C SER A 185 -2.79 -6.54 4.86
N ILE A 186 -2.94 -6.53 3.54
CA ILE A 186 -2.36 -5.50 2.67
C ILE A 186 -3.43 -4.44 2.37
N GLN A 187 -3.27 -3.24 2.93
CA GLN A 187 -4.32 -2.22 2.96
C GLN A 187 -4.59 -1.52 1.61
N LYS A 188 -3.64 -1.50 0.68
CA LYS A 188 -3.86 -0.79 -0.61
C LYS A 188 -4.71 -1.68 -1.55
N PRO A 189 -5.67 -1.16 -2.31
CA PRO A 189 -6.30 -1.92 -3.39
C PRO A 189 -5.34 -2.01 -4.58
N VAL A 190 -5.37 -3.12 -5.32
CA VAL A 190 -4.69 -3.21 -6.63
C VAL A 190 -5.61 -2.56 -7.66
N GLN A 191 -5.28 -1.33 -8.08
CA GLN A 191 -5.85 -0.74 -9.30
C GLN A 191 -4.99 -1.20 -10.47
N ALA A 192 -5.05 -2.48 -10.81
CA ALA A 192 -4.38 -2.98 -12.00
C ALA A 192 -5.42 -3.15 -13.09
N PHE A 193 -5.20 -2.43 -14.19
CA PHE A 193 -5.88 -2.70 -15.46
C PHE A 193 -5.15 -3.84 -16.14
N ASP A 194 -5.87 -4.77 -16.75
CA ASP A 194 -5.25 -5.85 -17.51
C ASP A 194 -4.56 -5.27 -18.76
N LEU A 195 -3.22 -5.23 -18.72
CA LEU A 195 -2.41 -4.69 -19.81
C LEU A 195 -2.44 -5.57 -21.06
N PHE A 196 -2.79 -6.85 -20.90
CA PHE A 196 -2.80 -7.85 -21.96
C PHE A 196 -4.20 -8.10 -22.53
N ARG A 197 -5.23 -7.48 -21.96
CA ARG A 197 -6.58 -7.57 -22.48
C ARG A 197 -6.64 -7.02 -23.91
N ALA A 198 -7.08 -7.88 -24.84
CA ALA A 198 -7.36 -7.47 -26.21
C ALA A 198 -8.38 -6.32 -26.24
N ARG A 199 -8.01 -5.24 -26.93
CA ARG A 199 -8.95 -4.16 -27.27
C ARG A 199 -9.82 -4.51 -28.47
N TYR A 200 -9.33 -5.42 -29.31
CA TYR A 200 -9.99 -5.87 -30.52
C TYR A 200 -10.04 -7.39 -30.49
N THR A 201 -11.21 -7.95 -30.79
CA THR A 201 -11.41 -9.40 -30.83
C THR A 201 -11.87 -9.79 -32.22
N GLU A 202 -11.34 -10.88 -32.76
CA GLU A 202 -11.82 -11.44 -34.03
C GLU A 202 -13.26 -11.98 -33.91
N GLU A 203 -13.63 -12.36 -32.69
CA GLU A 203 -14.99 -12.79 -32.36
C GLU A 203 -15.83 -11.63 -31.84
N ILE A 204 -17.13 -11.70 -32.13
CA ILE A 204 -18.12 -10.70 -31.72
C ILE A 204 -18.22 -10.69 -30.19
N GLN A 205 -18.02 -9.52 -29.57
CA GLN A 205 -18.06 -9.36 -28.12
C GLN A 205 -19.50 -9.43 -27.60
N GLY A 206 -19.83 -10.55 -26.95
CA GLY A 206 -20.88 -10.62 -25.91
C GLY A 206 -22.24 -11.19 -26.32
N TYR A 207 -22.63 -12.22 -25.55
CA TYR A 207 -23.92 -12.57 -24.90
C TYR A 207 -25.26 -12.43 -25.65
N ASP A 208 -26.11 -13.47 -25.45
CA ASP A 208 -27.55 -13.57 -25.76
C ASP A 208 -28.06 -12.47 -26.69
N GLU A 209 -28.01 -12.74 -27.99
CA GLU A 209 -28.64 -11.89 -29.00
C GLU A 209 -30.07 -11.60 -28.57
N ASP A 210 -30.38 -10.36 -28.17
CA ASP A 210 -31.77 -10.00 -27.87
C ASP A 210 -32.55 -10.10 -29.19
N PRO A 211 -33.46 -11.08 -29.35
CA PRO A 211 -34.17 -11.31 -30.61
C PRO A 211 -35.09 -10.14 -30.98
N ARG A 212 -35.29 -9.20 -30.05
CA ARG A 212 -36.06 -7.98 -30.26
C ARG A 212 -35.26 -6.87 -30.93
N LEU A 213 -33.93 -6.94 -30.94
CA LEU A 213 -33.10 -5.97 -31.65
C LEU A 213 -32.98 -6.34 -33.14
N VAL A 214 -32.71 -5.34 -33.98
CA VAL A 214 -32.53 -5.56 -35.42
C VAL A 214 -31.09 -5.97 -35.69
N ASN A 215 -30.88 -7.13 -36.30
CA ASN A 215 -29.58 -7.52 -36.85
C ASN A 215 -29.37 -6.88 -38.22
N LEU A 216 -28.36 -6.03 -38.35
CA LEU A 216 -28.10 -5.31 -39.60
C LEU A 216 -27.55 -6.20 -40.72
N ASP A 217 -27.03 -7.39 -40.40
CA ASP A 217 -26.48 -8.30 -41.41
C ASP A 217 -27.58 -9.08 -42.15
N ASP A 218 -28.72 -9.32 -41.49
CA ASP A 218 -29.89 -10.02 -42.07
C ASP A 218 -30.95 -9.07 -42.64
N ASN A 219 -30.77 -7.75 -42.46
CA ASN A 219 -31.77 -6.75 -42.78
C ASN A 219 -31.32 -5.86 -43.94
N THR A 220 -32.26 -5.56 -44.83
CA THR A 220 -32.06 -4.66 -45.97
C THR A 220 -32.87 -3.38 -45.78
N LEU A 221 -32.31 -2.25 -46.21
CA LEU A 221 -33.03 -0.97 -46.21
C LEU A 221 -33.97 -0.93 -47.42
N ILE A 222 -35.28 -0.88 -47.15
CA ILE A 222 -36.32 -0.91 -48.18
C ILE A 222 -37.02 0.43 -48.41
N ALA A 223 -36.94 1.34 -47.44
CA ALA A 223 -37.43 2.70 -47.59
C ALA A 223 -36.79 3.62 -46.56
N ILE A 224 -36.73 4.90 -46.89
CA ILE A 224 -36.27 5.95 -46.00
C ILE A 224 -37.25 7.13 -46.02
N SER A 225 -37.43 7.76 -44.87
CA SER A 225 -38.15 9.02 -44.70
C SER A 225 -37.26 9.98 -43.92
N GLU A 226 -37.66 11.24 -43.78
CA GLU A 226 -36.85 12.27 -43.10
C GLU A 226 -36.44 11.91 -41.66
N LYS A 227 -37.20 11.05 -40.97
CA LYS A 227 -36.94 10.65 -39.57
C LYS A 227 -37.04 9.15 -39.31
N ARG A 228 -37.23 8.35 -40.35
CA ARG A 228 -37.51 6.91 -40.20
C ARG A 228 -36.80 6.10 -41.27
N ALA A 229 -36.15 5.02 -40.85
CA ALA A 229 -35.60 4.01 -41.73
C ALA A 229 -36.47 2.74 -41.63
N PHE A 230 -36.81 2.16 -42.77
CA PHE A 230 -37.60 0.94 -42.85
C PHE A 230 -36.69 -0.20 -43.27
N LEU A 231 -36.48 -1.13 -42.35
CA LEU A 231 -35.64 -2.31 -42.56
C LEU A 231 -36.53 -3.53 -42.76
N ARG A 232 -36.16 -4.39 -43.70
CA ARG A 232 -36.82 -5.68 -43.95
C ARG A 232 -35.85 -6.82 -43.67
N ASP A 233 -36.29 -7.73 -42.80
CA ASP A 233 -35.59 -8.97 -42.49
C ASP A 233 -35.78 -10.02 -43.61
N ASN A 234 -34.96 -11.07 -43.63
CA ASN A 234 -35.07 -12.20 -44.55
C ASN A 234 -36.44 -12.93 -44.47
N ARG A 235 -37.17 -12.80 -43.36
CA ARG A 235 -38.56 -13.29 -43.17
C ARG A 235 -39.63 -12.34 -43.70
N GLY A 236 -39.25 -11.19 -44.26
CA GLY A 236 -40.18 -10.17 -44.75
C GLY A 236 -40.79 -9.26 -43.68
N ILE A 237 -40.36 -9.39 -42.41
CA ILE A 237 -40.83 -8.52 -41.32
C ILE A 237 -40.21 -7.14 -41.48
N ILE A 238 -41.06 -6.10 -41.50
CA ILE A 238 -40.62 -4.71 -41.61
C ILE A 238 -40.51 -4.11 -40.20
N ARG A 239 -39.32 -3.59 -39.88
CA ARG A 239 -39.05 -2.87 -38.64
C ARG A 239 -38.72 -1.42 -38.95
N ILE A 240 -39.29 -0.51 -38.18
CA ILE A 240 -39.16 0.93 -38.38
C ILE A 240 -38.26 1.47 -37.27
N LEU A 241 -37.15 2.09 -37.67
CA LEU A 241 -36.18 2.69 -36.75
C LEU A 241 -36.15 4.21 -36.89
N LYS A 242 -35.86 4.88 -35.79
CA LYS A 242 -35.58 6.32 -35.69
C LYS A 242 -34.13 6.52 -35.22
N GLU A 243 -33.58 7.70 -35.48
CA GLU A 243 -32.26 8.07 -34.96
C GLU A 243 -32.22 7.89 -33.44
N GLY A 244 -31.18 7.21 -32.96
CA GLY A 244 -30.99 6.84 -31.57
C GLY A 244 -31.57 5.48 -31.17
N ASP A 245 -32.40 4.85 -32.00
CA ASP A 245 -32.94 3.51 -31.70
C ASP A 245 -31.82 2.46 -31.64
N ARG A 246 -31.96 1.53 -30.69
CA ARG A 246 -31.00 0.44 -30.48
C ARG A 246 -31.16 -0.63 -31.56
N VAL A 247 -30.01 -1.10 -32.05
CA VAL A 247 -29.88 -2.24 -32.95
C VAL A 247 -28.90 -3.23 -32.35
N LEU A 248 -28.80 -4.43 -32.92
CA LEU A 248 -27.86 -5.41 -32.43
C LEU A 248 -26.44 -4.84 -32.51
N TRP A 249 -25.71 -4.92 -31.41
CA TRP A 249 -24.36 -4.36 -31.21
C TRP A 249 -24.24 -2.83 -31.38
N GLY A 250 -25.33 -2.06 -31.42
CA GLY A 250 -25.20 -0.62 -31.71
C GLY A 250 -26.48 0.22 -31.66
N ARG A 251 -26.47 1.33 -32.40
CA ARG A 251 -27.63 2.22 -32.58
C ARG A 251 -27.65 2.88 -33.96
N LEU A 252 -28.84 3.27 -34.41
CA LEU A 252 -29.00 4.11 -35.59
C LEU A 252 -28.46 5.52 -35.28
N TYR A 253 -27.40 5.93 -35.99
CA TYR A 253 -26.72 7.21 -35.75
C TYR A 253 -27.33 8.34 -36.55
N LYS A 254 -27.54 8.13 -37.85
CA LYS A 254 -28.02 9.15 -38.77
C LYS A 254 -28.84 8.55 -39.90
N ILE A 255 -29.91 9.23 -40.29
CA ILE A 255 -30.71 8.91 -41.48
C ILE A 255 -30.47 10.03 -42.51
N ASP A 256 -29.99 9.68 -43.71
CA ASP A 256 -29.79 10.63 -44.81
C ASP A 256 -30.77 10.35 -45.94
N SER A 257 -31.86 11.14 -45.99
CA SER A 257 -32.89 11.00 -47.02
C SER A 257 -32.44 11.51 -48.39
N ARG A 258 -31.38 12.35 -48.48
CA ARG A 258 -30.88 12.84 -49.76
C ARG A 258 -30.04 11.78 -50.45
N GLU A 259 -29.18 11.13 -49.68
CA GLU A 259 -28.29 10.08 -50.18
C GLU A 259 -28.91 8.67 -50.06
N GLN A 260 -30.16 8.58 -49.58
CA GLN A 260 -30.92 7.34 -49.42
C GLN A 260 -30.16 6.27 -48.60
N MET A 261 -29.52 6.71 -47.51
CA MET A 261 -28.71 5.85 -46.65
C MET A 261 -29.04 6.00 -45.17
N ALA A 262 -28.86 4.93 -44.40
CA ALA A 262 -28.92 4.94 -42.95
C ALA A 262 -27.56 4.50 -42.38
N VAL A 263 -27.01 5.31 -41.47
CA VAL A 263 -25.69 5.11 -40.85
C VAL A 263 -25.89 4.60 -39.43
N PHE A 264 -25.33 3.43 -39.12
CA PHE A 264 -25.39 2.79 -37.82
C PHE A 264 -24.02 2.79 -37.17
N LYS A 265 -23.97 3.09 -35.87
CA LYS A 265 -22.75 2.98 -35.06
C LYS A 265 -22.81 1.68 -34.28
N ILE A 266 -21.87 0.78 -34.54
CA ILE A 266 -21.90 -0.60 -34.06
C ILE A 266 -20.55 -0.94 -33.44
N ASN A 267 -20.56 -1.72 -32.37
CA ASN A 267 -19.37 -2.26 -31.75
C ASN A 267 -19.47 -3.80 -31.65
N LYS A 268 -19.22 -4.47 -32.78
CA LYS A 268 -19.19 -5.95 -32.86
C LYS A 268 -17.88 -6.52 -32.30
N TYR A 269 -16.75 -5.91 -32.63
CA TYR A 269 -15.41 -6.49 -32.43
C TYR A 269 -14.56 -5.78 -31.37
N GLY A 270 -15.19 -4.97 -30.50
CA GLY A 270 -14.48 -4.14 -29.51
C GLY A 270 -14.09 -2.75 -30.02
N PHE A 271 -14.44 -2.39 -31.27
CA PHE A 271 -14.30 -1.03 -31.80
C PHE A 271 -15.59 -0.52 -32.44
N GLU A 272 -15.78 0.80 -32.42
CA GLU A 272 -16.93 1.46 -33.04
C GLU A 272 -16.74 1.58 -34.56
N GLU A 273 -17.61 0.93 -35.33
CA GLU A 273 -17.66 0.98 -36.78
C GLU A 273 -18.96 1.64 -37.25
N ASN A 274 -18.88 2.32 -38.41
CA ASN A 274 -20.06 2.84 -39.10
C ASN A 274 -20.51 1.85 -40.18
N GLN A 275 -21.60 1.11 -39.95
CA GLN A 275 -22.24 0.29 -41.00
C GLN A 275 -23.27 1.16 -41.73
N ILE A 276 -23.19 1.19 -43.05
CA ILE A 276 -24.07 2.01 -43.90
C ILE A 276 -24.97 1.07 -44.70
N LEU A 277 -26.29 1.21 -44.54
CA LEU A 277 -27.26 0.56 -45.41
C LEU A 277 -27.78 1.56 -46.43
N GLN A 278 -27.73 1.19 -47.71
CA GLN A 278 -28.24 1.99 -48.82
C GLN A 278 -29.54 1.38 -49.35
N LEU A 279 -30.42 2.23 -49.88
CA LEU A 279 -31.64 1.78 -50.52
C LEU A 279 -31.30 1.14 -51.88
N ASN A 280 -31.46 -0.17 -51.99
CA ASN A 280 -31.36 -0.84 -53.28
C ASN A 280 -32.56 -0.43 -54.14
N LYS A 281 -32.28 0.26 -55.25
CA LYS A 281 -33.26 0.34 -56.34
C LYS A 281 -33.23 -1.02 -57.04
N GLU A 282 -34.28 -1.81 -56.84
CA GLU A 282 -34.60 -2.87 -57.80
C GLU A 282 -34.96 -2.15 -59.12
N ASP A 283 -34.23 -2.50 -60.19
CA ASP A 283 -34.57 -2.15 -61.58
C ASP A 283 -35.86 -2.85 -62.03
#